data_AF-A0A831JNK2-F1
#
_entry.id   AF-A0A831JNK2-F1
#
_cell.length_a   1.000
_cell.length_b   1.000
_cell.length_c   1.000
_cell.angle_alpha   90.00
_cell.angle_beta   90.00
_cell.angle_gamma   90.00
#
_symmetry.space_group_name_H-M   'P 1'
#
loop_
_entity.id
_entity.type
_entity.pdbx_description
1 polymer ?
#
loop_
_entity_poly.entity_id
_entity_poly.type
_entity_poly.pdbx_seq_one_letter_code
_entity_poly.pdbx_strand_id
1 'polypeptide(L)' 'MIECITTELTEYVMRDYHIGMKEALDMVYNSETYSKLIDMNSGLYYQSPLLVYDVFKEEQTTNRKEG' A
#
# COMPACT_ATOMS: atom_id res chain seq x y z
N MET A 1 10.19 -6.30 8.70
CA MET A 1 8.98 -6.79 8.00
C MET A 1 8.19 -5.63 7.42
N ILE A 2 7.68 -4.69 8.25
CA ILE A 2 6.98 -3.49 7.76
C ILE A 2 7.80 -2.74 6.71
N GLU A 3 9.07 -2.40 6.99
CA GLU A 3 9.91 -1.67 6.01
C GLU A 3 10.05 -2.43 4.67
N CYS A 4 10.28 -3.74 4.70
CA CYS A 4 10.37 -4.56 3.49
C CYS A 4 9.05 -4.55 2.69
N ILE A 5 7.92 -4.72 3.40
CA ILE A 5 6.59 -4.64 2.79
C ILE A 5 6.37 -3.26 2.18
N THR A 6 6.70 -2.18 2.90
CA THR A 6 6.55 -0.81 2.41
C THR A 6 7.40 -0.54 1.18
N THR A 7 8.65 -1.05 1.14
CA THR A 7 9.52 -0.92 -0.04
C THR A 7 8.92 -1.65 -1.25
N GLU A 8 8.54 -2.92 -1.10
CA GLU A 8 7.93 -3.69 -2.20
C GLU A 8 6.59 -3.11 -2.64
N LEU A 9 5.76 -2.69 -1.69
CA LEU A 9 4.49 -2.01 -1.95
C LEU A 9 4.71 -0.75 -2.80
N THR A 10 5.69 0.08 -2.43
CA THR A 10 6.06 1.27 -3.19
C THR A 10 6.49 0.92 -4.62
N GLU A 11 7.28 -0.15 -4.80
CA GLU A 11 7.67 -0.61 -6.14
C GLU A 11 6.47 -1.06 -6.99
N TYR A 12 5.53 -1.81 -6.40
CA TYR A 12 4.31 -2.22 -7.12
C TYR A 12 3.47 -1.00 -7.53
N VAL A 13 3.29 -0.04 -6.62
CA VAL A 13 2.57 1.21 -6.91
C VAL A 13 3.25 1.99 -8.04
N MET A 14 4.58 2.16 -8.01
CA MET A 14 5.32 2.83 -9.08
C MET A 14 5.09 2.15 -10.44
N ARG A 15 5.13 0.82 -10.48
CA ARG A 15 5.00 0.04 -11.72
C ARG A 15 3.59 0.11 -12.30
N ASP A 16 2.57 -0.11 -11.47
CA ASP A 16 1.19 -0.25 -11.94
C ASP A 16 0.52 1.12 -12.21
N TYR A 17 0.90 2.16 -11.46
CA TYR A 17 0.36 3.52 -11.65
C TYR A 17 1.23 4.38 -12.58
N HIS A 18 2.40 3.88 -12.99
CA HIS A 18 3.37 4.61 -13.82
C HIS A 18 3.80 5.96 -13.24
N ILE A 19 4.02 6.00 -11.92
CA ILE A 19 4.38 7.21 -11.16
C ILE A 19 5.79 7.14 -10.57
N GLY A 20 6.33 8.30 -10.22
CA GLY A 20 7.66 8.39 -9.59
C GLY A 20 7.67 7.90 -8.14
N MET A 21 8.86 7.56 -7.63
CA MET A 21 9.04 7.09 -6.24
C MET A 21 8.41 8.03 -5.21
N LYS A 22 8.58 9.35 -5.37
CA LYS A 22 8.02 10.33 -4.43
C LYS A 22 6.49 10.26 -4.39
N GLU A 23 5.84 10.16 -5.54
CA GLU A 23 4.38 10.08 -5.66
C GLU A 23 3.87 8.73 -5.14
N ALA A 24 4.59 7.64 -5.41
CA ALA A 24 4.25 6.32 -4.88
C ALA A 24 4.35 6.26 -3.35
N LEU A 25 5.43 6.81 -2.78
CA LEU A 25 5.58 6.91 -1.32
C LEU A 25 4.45 7.74 -0.71
N ASP A 26 4.13 8.88 -1.30
CA ASP A 26 3.02 9.72 -0.82
C ASP A 26 1.69 8.96 -0.86
N MET A 27 1.43 8.20 -1.93
CA MET A 27 0.22 7.37 -2.03
C MET A 27 0.19 6.23 -1.01
N VAL A 28 1.32 5.56 -0.78
CA VAL A 28 1.44 4.48 0.21
C VAL A 28 1.25 5.03 1.62
N TYR A 29 2.01 6.06 2.02
CA TYR A 29 1.98 6.59 3.39
C TYR A 29 0.63 7.20 3.77
N ASN A 30 -0.12 7.74 2.80
CA ASN A 30 -1.45 8.29 3.03
C ASN A 30 -2.59 7.24 2.92
N SER A 31 -2.29 5.97 2.70
CA SER A 31 -3.30 4.91 2.59
C SER A 31 -3.76 4.37 3.95
N GLU A 32 -5.03 3.95 4.01
CA GLU A 32 -5.56 3.17 5.12
C GLU A 32 -4.82 1.82 5.23
N THR A 33 -4.44 1.24 4.09
CA THR A 33 -3.63 0.02 4.03
C THR A 33 -2.31 0.17 4.78
N TYR A 34 -1.58 1.27 4.60
CA TYR A 34 -0.35 1.53 5.35
C TYR A 34 -0.63 1.77 6.85
N SER A 35 -1.71 2.48 7.18
CA SER A 35 -2.14 2.68 8.56
C SER A 35 -2.41 1.34 9.26
N LYS A 36 -3.04 0.38 8.56
CA LYS A 36 -3.22 -1.00 9.03
C LYS A 36 -1.90 -1.75 9.09
N LEU A 37 -1.01 -1.57 8.11
CA LEU A 37 0.29 -2.25 8.08
C LEU A 37 1.14 -1.96 9.31
N ILE A 38 1.11 -0.73 9.82
CA ILE A 38 1.84 -0.33 11.03
C ILE A 38 1.09 -0.63 12.34
N ASP A 39 -0.20 -0.94 12.27
CA ASP A 39 -0.98 -1.41 13.41
C ASP A 39 -0.80 -2.92 13.60
N MET A 40 -0.14 -3.32 14.69
CA MET A 40 0.09 -4.73 15.01
C MET A 40 -1.22 -5.51 15.20
N ASN A 41 -2.30 -4.85 15.62
CA ASN A 41 -3.60 -5.50 15.84
C ASN A 41 -4.30 -5.89 14.52
N SER A 42 -3.94 -5.24 13.40
CA SER A 42 -4.50 -5.59 12.09
C SER A 42 -3.98 -6.93 11.58
N GLY A 43 -2.78 -7.33 12.04
CA GLY A 43 -2.06 -8.48 11.55
C GLY A 43 -1.50 -8.37 10.13
N LEU A 44 -1.59 -7.20 9.49
CA LEU A 44 -1.14 -7.05 8.12
C LEU A 44 0.40 -7.12 7.99
N TYR A 45 1.14 -6.81 9.05
CA TYR A 45 2.60 -6.82 9.09
C TYR A 45 3.26 -8.21 8.90
N TYR A 46 2.52 -9.30 9.11
CA TYR A 46 3.00 -10.68 8.92
C TYR A 46 2.54 -11.29 7.59
N GLN A 47 1.85 -10.52 6.76
CA GLN A 47 1.39 -10.95 5.44
C GLN A 47 2.47 -10.77 4.38
N SER A 48 2.27 -11.42 3.23
CA SER A 48 3.13 -11.20 2.06
C SER A 48 2.94 -9.78 1.49
N PRO A 49 3.99 -9.14 0.96
CA PRO A 49 3.89 -7.84 0.31
C PRO A 49 2.86 -7.79 -0.83
N LEU A 50 2.69 -8.89 -1.57
CA LEU A 50 1.70 -9.01 -2.64
C LEU A 50 0.26 -8.91 -2.09
N LEU A 51 -0.04 -9.59 -0.97
CA LEU A 51 -1.37 -9.49 -0.35
C LEU A 51 -1.64 -8.07 0.15
N VAL A 52 -0.64 -7.44 0.78
CA VAL A 52 -0.77 -6.03 1.23
C VAL A 52 -1.02 -5.11 0.04
N TYR A 53 -0.39 -5.37 -1.09
CA TYR A 53 -0.64 -4.60 -2.32
C TYR A 53 -2.04 -4.82 -2.92
N ASP A 54 -2.59 -6.04 -2.86
CA ASP A 54 -3.95 -6.29 -3.30
C ASP A 54 -4.97 -5.51 -2.45
N VAL A 55 -4.79 -5.48 -1.13
CA VAL A 55 -5.62 -4.65 -0.21
C VAL A 55 -5.51 -3.16 -0.58
N PHE A 56 -4.29 -2.68 -0.84
CA PHE A 56 -4.06 -1.31 -1.29
C PHE A 56 -4.80 -1.00 -2.60
N LYS A 57 -4.75 -1.88 -3.61
CA LYS A 57 -5.46 -1.66 -4.88
C LYS A 57 -6.98 -1.62 -4.72
N GLU A 58 -7.52 -2.46 -3.84
CA GLU A 58 -8.95 -2.45 -3.52
C GLU A 58 -9.38 -1.13 -2.89
N GLU A 59 -8.59 -0.62 -1.94
CA GLU A 59 -8.75 0.72 -1.36
C GLU A 59 -8.76 1.80 -2.44
N GLN A 60 -7.75 1.85 -3.30
CA GLN A 60 -7.65 2.86 -4.37
C GLN A 60 -8.81 2.77 -5.38
N THR A 61 -9.29 1.57 -5.67
CA THR A 61 -10.44 1.35 -6.56
C THR A 61 -11.74 1.83 -5.91
N THR A 62 -11.89 1.64 -4.59
CA THR A 62 -13.06 2.07 -3.83
C THR A 62 -13.09 3.59 -3.71
N ASN A 63 -11.96 4.22 -3.34
CA ASN A 63 -11.83 5.68 -3.26
C ASN A 63 -12.17 6.38 -4.59
N ARG A 64 -11.87 5.75 -5.73
CA ARG A 64 -12.22 6.29 -7.07
C ARG A 64 -13.71 6.22 -7.38
N LYS A 65 -14.47 5.30 -6.78
CA LYS A 65 -15.92 5.16 -7.04
C LYS A 65 -16.77 6.13 -6.23
N GLU A 66 -16.22 6.65 -5.13
CA GLU A 66 -16.93 7.54 -4.20
C GLU A 66 -16.70 9.03 -4.47
N GLY A 67 -15.82 9.38 -5.41
CA GLY A 67 -15.55 10.76 -5.87
C GLY A 67 -16.02 11.02 -7.29
#